data_AF-A0A7Z9I3K7-F1
#
_entry.id   AF-A0A7Z9I3K7-F1
#
_cell.length_a   1.000
_cell.length_b   1.000
_cell.length_c   1.000
_cell.angle_alpha   90.00
_cell.angle_beta   90.00
_cell.angle_gamma   90.00
#
_symmetry.space_group_name_H-M   'P 1'
#
loop_
_entity.id
_entity.type
_entity.pdbx_description
1 polymer ?
#
loop_
_entity_poly.entity_id
_entity_poly.type
_entity_poly.pdbx_seq_one_letter_code
_entity_poly.pdbx_strand_id
1 'polypeptide(L)'
;MDASIRPKGILDFLSQQEIRQLSDPQNGGLNELFRRCALAVLNSDSHTDSGKEMFESFPKFRIKVVQQTRSIKLEIRNAPPKAFVDGKLIQGINEHLFSVLRDIVFVGTELSKKGVYDLNQSSSITDLVYHILRNTGLLRDLTDPNLVVCWGGHSISEVEYQYTKKVGYQLGLREFNIC
;
A
#
# COMPACT_ATOMS: atom_id res chain seq x y z
N MET A 1 14.06 -13.73 5.27
CA MET A 1 13.32 -13.90 6.54
C MET A 1 11.92 -14.38 6.26
N ASP A 2 11.34 -15.16 7.15
CA ASP A 2 9.97 -15.68 7.04
C ASP A 2 9.11 -15.10 8.16
N ALA A 3 7.84 -14.82 7.89
CA ALA A 3 6.94 -14.24 8.87
C ALA A 3 5.48 -14.62 8.64
N SER A 4 4.71 -14.60 9.72
CA SER A 4 3.25 -14.62 9.66
C SER A 4 2.71 -13.40 10.38
N ILE A 5 2.03 -12.53 9.65
CA ILE A 5 1.52 -11.26 10.17
C ILE A 5 0.00 -11.19 10.04
N ARG A 6 -0.60 -10.43 10.94
CA ARG A 6 -2.03 -10.15 11.01
C ARG A 6 -2.23 -8.64 10.90
N PRO A 7 -3.38 -8.20 10.37
CA PRO A 7 -3.68 -6.77 10.30
C PRO A 7 -3.80 -6.20 11.71
N LYS A 8 -3.28 -4.99 11.92
CA LYS A 8 -3.57 -4.18 13.10
C LYS A 8 -4.70 -3.22 12.74
N GLY A 9 -5.87 -3.37 13.36
CA GLY A 9 -7.03 -2.51 13.15
C GLY A 9 -8.15 -3.17 12.34
N ILE A 10 -9.17 -2.38 12.03
CA ILE A 10 -10.35 -2.80 11.26
C ILE A 10 -9.96 -2.79 9.78
N LEU A 11 -9.30 -3.84 9.34
CA LEU A 11 -9.42 -4.23 7.95
C LEU A 11 -10.80 -4.87 7.84
N ASP A 12 -11.79 -4.04 7.50
CA ASP A 12 -13.14 -4.49 7.24
C ASP A 12 -13.05 -5.69 6.31
N PHE A 13 -13.66 -6.78 6.79
CA PHE A 13 -13.35 -8.14 6.40
C PHE A 13 -13.40 -8.29 4.88
N LEU A 14 -12.25 -8.53 4.25
CA LEU A 14 -12.23 -9.05 2.89
C LEU A 14 -13.10 -10.31 2.85
N SER A 15 -14.11 -10.28 2.01
CA SER A 15 -15.01 -11.39 1.78
C SER A 15 -14.25 -12.57 1.18
N GLN A 16 -14.85 -13.75 1.31
CA GLN A 16 -14.40 -14.97 0.62
C GLN A 16 -14.24 -14.75 -0.89
N GLN A 17 -15.10 -13.94 -1.49
CA GLN A 17 -15.08 -13.66 -2.92
C GLN A 17 -13.87 -12.80 -3.30
N GLU A 18 -13.57 -11.77 -2.53
CA GLU A 18 -12.43 -10.86 -2.75
C GLU A 18 -11.07 -11.58 -2.61
N ILE A 19 -10.94 -12.48 -1.62
CA ILE A 19 -9.72 -13.29 -1.45
C ILE A 19 -9.57 -14.29 -2.61
N ARG A 20 -10.68 -14.86 -3.09
CA ARG A 20 -10.65 -15.75 -4.27
C ARG A 20 -10.24 -14.99 -5.52
N GLN A 21 -10.70 -13.75 -5.71
CA GLN A 21 -10.31 -12.93 -6.86
C GLN A 21 -8.79 -12.70 -6.92
N LEU A 22 -8.15 -12.44 -5.77
CA LEU A 22 -6.68 -12.38 -5.67
C LEU A 22 -5.95 -13.66 -6.06
N SER A 23 -6.60 -14.81 -5.87
CA SER A 23 -6.02 -16.13 -6.10
C SER A 23 -6.33 -16.67 -7.50
N ASP A 24 -7.26 -16.05 -8.21
CA ASP A 24 -7.74 -16.48 -9.52
C ASP A 24 -6.75 -16.05 -10.62
N PRO A 25 -6.10 -17.00 -11.32
CA PRO A 25 -5.21 -16.70 -12.43
C PRO A 25 -5.90 -15.98 -13.59
N GLN A 26 -7.24 -16.13 -13.73
CA GLN A 26 -8.04 -15.52 -14.79
C GLN A 26 -8.33 -14.03 -14.55
N ASN A 27 -8.21 -13.54 -13.32
CA ASN A 27 -8.50 -12.15 -12.95
C ASN A 27 -7.30 -11.21 -13.15
N GLY A 28 -6.56 -11.36 -14.26
CA GLY A 28 -5.62 -10.34 -14.71
C GLY A 28 -4.34 -10.17 -13.88
N GLY A 29 -3.94 -11.17 -13.10
CA GLY A 29 -2.62 -11.16 -12.43
C GLY A 29 -2.54 -10.33 -11.14
N LEU A 30 -3.67 -10.06 -10.47
CA LEU A 30 -3.72 -9.36 -9.18
C LEU A 30 -2.80 -9.98 -8.12
N ASN A 31 -2.61 -11.31 -8.13
CA ASN A 31 -1.68 -11.99 -7.24
C ASN A 31 -0.24 -11.51 -7.43
N GLU A 32 0.21 -11.41 -8.68
CA GLU A 32 1.57 -10.99 -9.02
C GLU A 32 1.73 -9.49 -8.78
N LEU A 33 0.70 -8.68 -9.06
CA LEU A 33 0.70 -7.26 -8.69
C LEU A 33 0.85 -7.09 -7.18
N PHE A 34 0.06 -7.83 -6.38
CA PHE A 34 0.15 -7.82 -4.93
C PHE A 34 1.55 -8.25 -4.45
N ARG A 35 2.10 -9.33 -5.01
CA ARG A 35 3.46 -9.78 -4.70
C ARG A 35 4.48 -8.68 -4.99
N ARG A 36 4.36 -8.00 -6.13
CA ARG A 36 5.30 -6.96 -6.55
C ARG A 36 5.26 -5.73 -5.64
N CYS A 37 4.05 -5.24 -5.35
CA CYS A 37 3.85 -4.11 -4.44
C CYS A 37 4.28 -4.45 -3.00
N ALA A 38 3.99 -5.66 -2.52
CA ALA A 38 4.41 -6.12 -1.20
C ALA A 38 5.95 -6.18 -1.07
N LEU A 39 6.65 -6.63 -2.12
CA LEU A 39 8.11 -6.61 -2.11
C LEU A 39 8.67 -5.19 -2.07
N ALA A 40 8.07 -4.25 -2.82
CA ALA A 40 8.46 -2.85 -2.79
C ALA A 40 8.31 -2.25 -1.38
N VAL A 41 7.20 -2.54 -0.69
CA VAL A 41 6.97 -2.13 0.72
C VAL A 41 7.99 -2.74 1.68
N LEU A 42 8.32 -4.02 1.52
CA LEU A 42 9.36 -4.67 2.32
C LEU A 42 10.76 -4.12 2.03
N ASN A 43 10.94 -3.40 0.92
CA ASN A 43 12.22 -2.90 0.46
C ASN A 43 12.35 -1.37 0.52
N SER A 44 11.43 -0.64 1.16
CA SER A 44 11.33 0.84 1.13
C SER A 44 12.58 1.63 1.54
N ASP A 45 13.56 0.99 2.18
CA ASP A 45 14.85 1.60 2.57
C ASP A 45 16.01 1.02 1.72
N SER A 46 15.85 0.91 0.41
CA SER A 46 16.94 0.48 -0.49
C SER A 46 17.55 1.67 -1.17
N HIS A 47 18.88 1.72 -1.23
CA HIS A 47 19.64 2.66 -2.06
C HIS A 47 19.60 2.32 -3.57
N THR A 48 18.66 1.47 -4.00
CA THR A 48 18.50 1.05 -5.39
C THR A 48 17.28 1.74 -5.98
N ASP A 49 17.49 2.57 -6.99
CA ASP A 49 16.41 3.27 -7.72
C ASP A 49 15.77 2.40 -8.82
N SER A 50 16.33 1.21 -9.08
CA SER A 50 15.84 0.27 -10.08
C SER A 50 14.88 -0.76 -9.47
N GLY A 51 13.60 -0.62 -9.78
CA GLY A 51 12.59 -1.62 -9.40
C GLY A 51 12.88 -3.01 -9.98
N LYS A 52 13.53 -3.10 -11.15
CA LYS A 52 13.90 -4.36 -11.79
C LYS A 52 14.97 -5.10 -10.98
N GLU A 53 16.05 -4.42 -10.60
CA GLU A 53 17.14 -4.98 -9.78
C GLU A 53 16.64 -5.46 -8.42
N MET A 54 15.69 -4.73 -7.82
CA MET A 54 15.02 -5.18 -6.61
C MET A 54 14.32 -6.53 -6.80
N PHE A 55 13.54 -6.70 -7.88
CA PHE A 55 12.83 -7.96 -8.13
C PHE A 55 13.81 -9.12 -8.38
N GLU A 56 14.89 -8.87 -9.11
CA GLU A 56 15.94 -9.85 -9.40
C GLU A 56 16.74 -10.25 -8.16
N SER A 57 16.86 -9.36 -7.17
CA SER A 57 17.54 -9.62 -5.90
C SER A 57 16.75 -10.56 -4.97
N PHE A 58 15.43 -10.66 -5.16
CA PHE A 58 14.55 -11.48 -4.34
C PHE A 58 13.68 -12.45 -5.17
N PRO A 59 14.29 -13.33 -5.98
CA PRO A 59 13.55 -14.20 -6.90
C PRO A 59 12.72 -15.27 -6.16
N LYS A 60 13.14 -15.61 -4.94
CA LYS A 60 12.46 -16.58 -4.06
C LYS A 60 11.41 -15.95 -3.16
N PHE A 61 11.19 -14.64 -3.22
CA PHE A 61 10.20 -13.96 -2.40
C PHE A 61 8.78 -14.42 -2.75
N ARG A 62 8.05 -14.84 -1.71
CA ARG A 62 6.65 -15.22 -1.80
C ARG A 62 5.85 -14.59 -0.68
N ILE A 63 4.65 -14.15 -1.01
CA ILE A 63 3.65 -13.70 -0.04
C ILE A 63 2.32 -14.37 -0.39
N LYS A 64 1.59 -14.84 0.62
CA LYS A 64 0.28 -15.47 0.46
C LYS A 64 -0.71 -14.90 1.43
N VAL A 65 -1.92 -14.64 0.94
CA VAL A 65 -3.08 -14.34 1.79
C VAL A 65 -3.65 -15.67 2.24
N VAL A 66 -3.73 -15.88 3.56
CA VAL A 66 -4.32 -17.07 4.15
C VAL A 66 -5.50 -16.67 4.98
N GLN A 67 -6.64 -17.26 4.65
CA GLN A 67 -7.87 -17.00 5.36
C GLN A 67 -7.99 -17.85 6.63
N GLN A 68 -8.62 -17.27 7.64
CA GLN A 68 -9.01 -17.93 8.87
C GLN A 68 -10.49 -17.62 9.16
N THR A 69 -11.08 -18.36 10.10
CA THR A 69 -12.52 -18.35 10.40
C THR A 69 -13.10 -16.94 10.66
N ARG A 70 -12.29 -16.00 11.15
CA ARG A 70 -12.70 -14.61 11.45
C ARG A 70 -11.62 -13.56 11.10
N SER A 71 -10.65 -13.89 10.24
CA SER A 71 -9.58 -12.94 9.91
C SER A 71 -8.81 -13.37 8.67
N ILE A 72 -7.97 -12.48 8.16
CA ILE A 72 -6.90 -12.82 7.22
C ILE A 72 -5.54 -12.78 7.92
N LYS A 73 -4.60 -13.58 7.42
CA LYS A 73 -3.17 -13.46 7.75
C LYS A 73 -2.35 -13.42 6.46
N LEU A 74 -1.20 -12.77 6.50
CA LEU A 74 -0.21 -12.84 5.43
C LEU A 74 0.89 -13.80 5.86
N GLU A 75 1.21 -14.76 4.99
CA GLU A 75 2.39 -15.62 5.12
C GLU A 75 3.46 -15.13 4.16
N ILE A 76 4.61 -14.79 4.70
CA ILE A 76 5.72 -14.17 3.98
C ILE A 76 6.91 -15.13 4.03
N ARG A 77 7.53 -15.39 2.87
CA ARG A 77 8.71 -16.25 2.73
C ARG A 77 9.81 -15.52 1.96
N ASN A 78 11.05 -15.68 2.42
CA ASN A 78 12.23 -15.07 1.81
C ASN A 78 12.13 -13.54 1.65
N ALA A 79 11.56 -12.86 2.65
CA ALA A 79 11.50 -11.39 2.68
C ALA A 79 12.88 -10.77 2.91
N PRO A 80 13.09 -9.52 2.42
CA PRO A 80 14.24 -8.69 2.75
C PRO A 80 14.47 -8.60 4.28
N PRO A 81 15.67 -8.95 4.79
CA PRO A 81 15.94 -8.92 6.23
C PRO A 81 15.80 -7.54 6.87
N LYS A 82 16.06 -6.48 6.12
CA LYS A 82 15.98 -5.09 6.60
C LYS A 82 14.58 -4.64 7.03
N ALA A 83 13.54 -5.37 6.61
CA ALA A 83 12.17 -5.11 7.05
C ALA A 83 11.90 -5.56 8.51
N PHE A 84 12.90 -6.16 9.16
CA PHE A 84 12.79 -6.77 10.48
C PHE A 84 13.76 -6.15 11.47
N VAL A 85 13.33 -6.02 12.72
CA VAL A 85 14.15 -5.69 13.90
C VAL A 85 13.98 -6.82 14.91
N ASP A 86 15.07 -7.45 15.32
CA ASP A 86 15.06 -8.63 16.20
C ASP A 86 14.12 -9.75 15.73
N GLY A 87 14.08 -9.97 14.41
CA GLY A 87 13.21 -10.96 13.78
C GLY A 87 11.72 -10.59 13.74
N LYS A 88 11.33 -9.42 14.25
CA LYS A 88 9.95 -8.90 14.18
C LYS A 88 9.82 -7.90 13.04
N LEU A 89 8.77 -8.04 12.24
CA LEU A 89 8.50 -7.12 11.15
C LEU A 89 8.20 -5.72 11.71
N ILE A 90 8.80 -4.68 11.12
CA ILE A 90 8.55 -3.28 11.48
C ILE A 90 7.04 -3.00 11.35
N GLN A 91 6.47 -2.31 12.35
CA GLN A 91 5.02 -2.11 12.43
C GLN A 91 4.47 -1.32 11.23
N GLY A 92 5.10 -0.22 10.82
CA GLY A 92 4.64 0.55 9.65
C GLY A 92 4.67 -0.27 8.35
N ILE A 93 5.66 -1.17 8.19
CA ILE A 93 5.71 -2.10 7.05
C ILE A 93 4.53 -3.07 7.09
N ASN A 94 4.19 -3.61 8.27
CA ASN A 94 3.00 -4.45 8.44
C ASN A 94 1.73 -3.71 8.01
N GLU A 95 1.53 -2.49 8.49
CA GLU A 95 0.39 -1.64 8.13
C GLU A 95 0.33 -1.37 6.62
N HIS A 96 1.46 -1.03 5.99
CA HIS A 96 1.53 -0.81 4.55
C HIS A 96 1.22 -2.07 3.72
N LEU A 97 1.67 -3.25 4.13
CA LEU A 97 1.36 -4.50 3.41
C LEU A 97 -0.14 -4.76 3.34
N PHE A 98 -0.85 -4.41 4.41
CA PHE A 98 -2.31 -4.54 4.49
C PHE A 98 -3.05 -3.43 3.73
N SER A 99 -2.51 -2.21 3.68
CA SER A 99 -3.01 -1.16 2.76
C SER A 99 -2.87 -1.56 1.30
N VAL A 100 -1.72 -2.12 0.89
CA VAL A 100 -1.50 -2.64 -0.47
C VAL A 100 -2.53 -3.72 -0.81
N LEU A 101 -2.78 -4.65 0.12
CA LEU A 101 -3.78 -5.69 -0.07
C LEU A 101 -5.18 -5.10 -0.28
N ARG A 102 -5.60 -4.18 0.60
CA ARG A 102 -6.89 -3.50 0.53
C ARG A 102 -7.09 -2.82 -0.82
N ASP A 103 -6.12 -2.02 -1.25
CA ASP A 103 -6.27 -1.16 -2.42
C ASP A 103 -6.29 -1.97 -3.72
N ILE A 104 -5.43 -2.99 -3.84
CA ILE A 104 -5.40 -3.88 -5.01
C ILE A 104 -6.71 -4.65 -5.15
N VAL A 105 -7.22 -5.18 -4.04
CA VAL A 105 -8.48 -5.94 -4.05
C VAL A 105 -9.65 -5.05 -4.40
N PHE A 106 -9.76 -3.90 -3.75
CA PHE A 106 -10.85 -2.96 -3.96
C PHE A 106 -10.89 -2.50 -5.43
N VAL A 107 -9.77 -1.97 -5.93
CA VAL A 107 -9.68 -1.48 -7.31
C VAL A 107 -9.89 -2.61 -8.32
N GLY A 108 -9.28 -3.78 -8.10
CA GLY A 108 -9.47 -4.94 -8.97
C GLY A 108 -10.93 -5.40 -9.03
N THR A 109 -11.63 -5.38 -7.90
CA THR A 109 -13.05 -5.73 -7.81
C THR A 109 -13.93 -4.71 -8.50
N GLU A 110 -13.71 -3.41 -8.23
CA GLU A 110 -14.49 -2.32 -8.82
C GLU A 110 -14.35 -2.26 -10.35
N LEU A 111 -13.13 -2.43 -10.87
CA LEU A 111 -12.88 -2.45 -12.32
C LEU A 111 -13.41 -3.71 -13.03
N SER A 112 -13.53 -4.84 -12.30
CA SER A 112 -14.09 -6.08 -12.86
C SER A 112 -15.63 -6.02 -12.98
N LYS A 113 -16.29 -5.13 -12.23
CA LYS A 113 -17.75 -4.93 -12.32
C LYS A 113 -18.09 -4.15 -13.59
N LYS A 114 -18.54 -4.87 -14.62
CA LYS A 114 -18.99 -4.25 -15.88
C LYS A 114 -20.07 -3.19 -15.63
N GLY A 115 -19.84 -1.99 -16.17
CA GLY A 115 -20.84 -0.91 -16.22
C GLY A 115 -20.97 -0.05 -14.96
N VAL A 116 -20.12 -0.24 -13.94
CA VAL A 116 -20.13 0.63 -12.74
C VAL A 116 -19.40 1.95 -12.99
N TYR A 117 -18.24 1.91 -13.66
CA TYR A 117 -17.48 3.10 -14.03
C TYR A 117 -17.21 3.12 -15.54
N ASP A 118 -17.42 4.28 -16.16
CA ASP A 118 -16.98 4.57 -17.52
C ASP A 118 -15.71 5.42 -17.49
N LEU A 119 -14.57 4.79 -17.77
CA LEU A 119 -13.27 5.46 -17.74
C LEU A 119 -13.05 6.45 -18.88
N ASN A 120 -14.02 6.63 -19.78
CA ASN A 120 -14.02 7.69 -20.79
C ASN A 120 -14.77 8.95 -20.32
N GLN A 121 -15.47 8.87 -19.18
CA GLN A 121 -16.27 9.95 -18.62
C GLN A 121 -15.58 10.56 -17.39
N SER A 122 -15.25 11.85 -17.46
CA SER A 122 -14.54 12.60 -16.41
C SER A 122 -15.20 12.50 -15.02
N SER A 123 -16.53 12.60 -14.96
CA SER A 123 -17.25 12.46 -13.67
C SER A 123 -17.12 11.05 -13.10
N SER A 124 -17.15 10.01 -13.93
CA SER A 124 -17.01 8.63 -13.49
C SER A 124 -15.60 8.33 -12.98
N ILE A 125 -14.56 8.92 -13.58
CA ILE A 125 -13.18 8.86 -13.06
C ILE A 125 -13.10 9.54 -11.68
N THR A 126 -13.74 10.71 -11.53
CA THR A 126 -13.75 11.45 -10.26
C THR A 126 -14.42 10.63 -9.16
N ASP A 127 -15.57 10.02 -9.45
CA ASP A 127 -16.29 9.14 -8.53
C ASP A 127 -15.43 7.92 -8.14
N LEU A 128 -14.75 7.29 -9.11
CA LEU A 128 -13.85 6.18 -8.83
C LEU A 128 -12.73 6.58 -7.85
N VAL A 129 -12.07 7.71 -8.08
CA VAL A 129 -11.02 8.23 -7.18
C VAL A 129 -11.59 8.48 -5.78
N TYR A 130 -12.77 9.09 -5.68
CA TYR A 130 -13.45 9.31 -4.41
C TYR A 130 -13.77 8.00 -3.69
N HIS A 131 -14.27 6.98 -4.40
CA HIS A 131 -14.59 5.68 -3.83
C HIS A 131 -13.34 4.94 -3.33
N ILE A 132 -12.23 5.02 -4.06
CA ILE A 132 -10.93 4.47 -3.61
C ILE A 132 -10.52 5.14 -2.29
N LEU A 133 -10.51 6.48 -2.24
CA LEU A 133 -10.13 7.22 -1.04
C LEU A 133 -11.09 6.94 0.13
N ARG A 134 -12.40 6.85 -0.12
CA ARG A 134 -13.38 6.51 0.91
C ARG A 134 -13.14 5.12 1.49
N ASN A 135 -12.84 4.13 0.66
CA ASN A 135 -12.54 2.76 1.09
C ASN A 135 -11.29 2.69 2.00
N THR A 136 -10.36 3.63 1.87
CA THR A 136 -9.19 3.67 2.74
C THR A 136 -9.48 4.11 4.19
N GLY A 137 -10.63 4.73 4.44
CA GLY A 137 -10.96 5.39 5.72
C GLY A 137 -10.20 6.71 5.95
N LEU A 138 -9.47 7.22 4.94
CA LEU A 138 -8.73 8.48 5.04
C LEU A 138 -9.63 9.73 5.00
N LEU A 139 -10.80 9.63 4.36
CA LEU A 139 -11.78 10.71 4.36
C LEU A 139 -12.45 10.79 5.73
N ARG A 140 -11.90 11.62 6.62
CA ARG A 140 -12.45 11.89 7.95
C ARG A 140 -13.53 12.97 7.85
N ASP A 141 -14.46 12.95 8.79
CA ASP A 141 -15.53 13.96 8.92
C ASP A 141 -14.95 15.38 9.09
N LEU A 142 -15.80 16.39 8.84
CA LEU A 142 -15.59 17.85 8.89
C LEU A 142 -14.48 18.35 9.86
N THR A 143 -13.21 18.21 9.46
CA THR A 143 -12.08 18.90 10.07
C THR A 143 -11.75 20.14 9.26
N ASP A 144 -11.30 21.21 9.93
CA ASP A 144 -10.76 22.36 9.23
C ASP A 144 -9.62 21.92 8.29
N PRO A 145 -9.55 22.44 7.05
CA PRO A 145 -8.55 22.01 6.08
C PRO A 145 -7.13 22.24 6.59
N ASN A 146 -6.39 21.16 6.80
CA ASN A 146 -5.00 21.21 7.28
C ASN A 146 -4.03 20.29 6.52
N LEU A 147 -4.43 19.72 5.38
CA LEU A 147 -3.58 18.85 4.57
C LEU A 147 -2.81 19.66 3.52
N VAL A 148 -1.48 19.56 3.53
CA VAL A 148 -0.59 20.19 2.54
C VAL A 148 -0.01 19.11 1.64
N VAL A 149 -0.21 19.25 0.32
CA VAL A 149 0.40 18.37 -0.68
C VAL A 149 1.82 18.86 -0.99
N CYS A 150 2.82 18.00 -0.81
CA CYS A 150 4.22 18.32 -1.05
C CYS A 150 4.77 17.53 -2.24
N TRP A 151 5.31 18.22 -3.24
CA TRP A 151 6.01 17.60 -4.36
C TRP A 151 7.50 17.93 -4.33
N GLY A 152 8.32 17.00 -4.81
CA GLY A 152 9.78 17.13 -4.84
C GLY A 152 10.44 16.03 -5.67
N GLY A 153 11.74 16.18 -5.92
CA GLY A 153 12.53 15.17 -6.63
C GLY A 153 12.84 13.94 -5.76
N HIS A 154 12.99 12.76 -6.39
CA HIS A 154 13.37 11.54 -5.66
C HIS A 154 14.85 11.56 -5.22
N SER A 155 15.71 12.28 -5.94
CA SER A 155 17.13 12.43 -5.68
C SER A 155 17.47 13.92 -5.64
N ILE A 156 17.84 14.40 -4.47
CA ILE A 156 18.06 15.81 -4.17
C ILE A 156 19.37 15.97 -3.39
N SER A 157 19.94 17.17 -3.45
CA SER A 157 21.15 17.48 -2.69
C SER A 157 20.88 17.49 -1.18
N GLU A 158 21.94 17.35 -0.37
CA GLU A 158 21.83 17.46 1.09
C GLU A 158 21.25 18.82 1.53
N VAL A 159 21.59 19.89 0.80
CA VAL A 159 21.07 21.24 1.08
C VAL A 159 19.54 21.29 0.91
N GLU A 160 19.03 20.73 -0.19
CA GLU A 160 17.59 20.63 -0.45
C GLU A 160 16.91 19.72 0.57
N TYR A 161 17.49 18.56 0.88
CA TYR A 161 16.96 17.63 1.87
C TYR A 161 16.84 18.26 3.27
N GLN A 162 17.83 19.03 3.70
CA GLN A 162 17.75 19.76 4.96
C GLN A 162 16.70 20.88 4.91
N TYR A 163 16.54 21.54 3.76
CA TYR A 163 15.52 22.56 3.59
C TYR A 163 14.10 21.98 3.64
N THR A 164 13.83 20.85 2.98
CA THR A 164 12.50 20.19 3.05
C THR A 164 12.14 19.78 4.46
N LYS A 165 13.11 19.28 5.25
CA LYS A 165 12.90 18.99 6.68
C LYS A 165 12.56 20.24 7.50
N LYS A 166 13.21 21.38 7.23
CA LYS A 166 12.89 22.66 7.90
C LYS A 166 11.47 23.11 7.56
N VAL A 167 11.05 22.99 6.30
CA VAL A 167 9.69 23.31 5.87
C VAL A 167 8.68 22.39 6.58
N GLY A 168 8.90 21.07 6.54
CA GLY A 168 8.03 20.10 7.22
C GLY A 168 7.93 20.34 8.73
N TYR A 169 9.04 20.68 9.38
CA TYR A 169 9.05 21.07 10.79
C TYR A 169 8.16 22.30 11.06
N GLN A 170 8.27 23.34 10.24
CA GLN A 170 7.47 24.56 10.40
C GLN A 170 5.97 24.33 10.14
N LEU A 171 5.62 23.43 9.21
CA LEU A 171 4.25 22.99 8.99
C LEU A 171 3.71 22.22 10.21
N GLY A 172 4.48 21.27 10.74
CA GLY A 172 4.11 20.48 11.90
C GLY A 172 3.89 21.32 13.17
N LEU A 173 4.69 22.39 13.37
CA LEU A 173 4.48 23.36 14.46
C LEU A 173 3.13 24.09 14.41
N ARG A 174 2.43 24.02 13.28
CA ARG A 174 1.14 24.67 13.02
C ARG A 174 0.02 23.66 12.77
N GLU A 175 0.25 22.40 13.15
CA GLU A 175 -0.74 21.32 13.04
C GLU A 175 -1.20 21.03 11.60
N PHE A 176 -0.36 21.33 10.61
CA PHE A 176 -0.57 20.88 9.23
C PHE A 176 -0.13 19.42 9.05
N ASN A 177 -0.96 18.65 8.35
CA ASN A 177 -0.66 17.31 7.85
C ASN A 177 0.04 17.37 6.48
N ILE A 178 0.78 16.32 6.11
CA ILE A 178 1.53 16.23 4.85
C ILE A 178 1.01 15.06 4.01
N CYS A 179 0.84 15.30 2.70
CA CYS A 179 0.58 14.30 1.67
C CYS A 179 1.71 14.33 0.64
#